data_AF-A0A1D6FB05-F1
#
_entry.id   AF-A0A1D6FB05-F1
#
_cell.length_a   1.000
_cell.length_b   1.000
_cell.length_c   1.000
_cell.angle_alpha   90.00
_cell.angle_beta   90.00
_cell.angle_gamma   90.00
#
_symmetry.space_group_name_H-M   'P 1'
#
loop_
_entity.id
_entity.type
_entity.pdbx_description
1 polymer ?
#
loop_
_entity_poly.entity_id
_entity_poly.type
_entity_poly.pdbx_seq_one_letter_code
_entity_poly.pdbx_strand_id
1 'polypeptide(L)'
;MDITVVLIGNLAILQAYVQQLENSRLKLTQLEQELQRARQQGIFISSSVDQSHSMSGNGALAFDMEYARWLEEHNRQISELRAGVSAHASDTDLRSVVDKIMSHYDEIFRLKGNAAKADVFHVLSGMWKTPAERCFLWLGGFRPSEVLKLLSTQLEPLTEQQLSGISNLQQSSQQAEDALSQGMEALQQSLAETLAGSLSSSGSTGNVANYMGQMAMAMGKLGTLENFLRQVLTLFSKCIFVT
;
A
#
# COMPACT_ATOMS: atom_id res chain seq x y z
N MET A 1 27.65 30.40 -36.00
CA MET A 1 27.09 29.03 -35.94
C MET A 1 25.61 29.15 -36.28
N ASP A 2 25.21 28.59 -37.41
CA ASP A 2 23.85 28.73 -37.95
C ASP A 2 22.81 28.02 -37.10
N ILE A 3 21.73 28.74 -36.76
CA ILE A 3 20.54 28.24 -36.07
C ILE A 3 19.97 26.99 -36.80
N THR A 4 20.11 26.94 -38.12
CA THR A 4 19.73 25.80 -38.97
C THR A 4 20.47 24.51 -38.62
N VAL A 5 21.76 24.56 -38.28
CA VAL A 5 22.55 23.37 -37.90
C VAL A 5 22.09 22.82 -36.55
N VAL A 6 21.76 23.71 -35.61
CA VAL A 6 21.23 23.32 -34.28
C VAL A 6 19.84 22.69 -34.41
N LEU A 7 18.96 23.25 -35.25
CA LEU A 7 17.64 22.67 -35.50
C LEU A 7 17.70 21.29 -36.16
N ILE A 8 18.58 21.11 -37.16
CA ILE A 8 18.77 19.81 -37.83
C ILE A 8 19.33 18.78 -36.85
N GLY A 9 20.30 19.16 -36.00
CA GLY A 9 20.84 18.28 -34.96
C GLY A 9 19.78 17.84 -33.95
N ASN A 10 18.95 18.77 -33.47
CA ASN A 10 17.86 18.45 -32.54
C ASN A 10 16.78 17.57 -33.17
N LEU A 11 16.45 17.78 -34.46
CA LEU A 11 15.50 16.95 -35.17
C LEU A 11 16.02 15.51 -35.34
N ALA A 12 17.31 15.34 -35.65
CA ALA A 12 17.94 14.02 -35.76
C ALA A 12 17.95 13.26 -34.42
N ILE A 13 18.21 13.96 -33.31
CA ILE A 13 18.15 13.37 -31.96
C ILE A 13 16.71 12.93 -31.63
N LEU A 14 15.72 13.78 -31.94
CA LEU A 14 14.32 13.45 -31.72
C LEU A 14 13.88 12.22 -32.52
N GLN A 15 14.29 12.13 -33.80
CA GLN A 15 14.03 10.96 -34.64
C GLN A 15 14.68 9.69 -34.09
N ALA A 16 15.94 9.76 -33.65
CA ALA A 16 16.62 8.63 -33.02
C ALA A 16 15.93 8.16 -31.74
N TYR A 17 15.46 9.11 -30.91
CA TYR A 17 14.72 8.81 -29.69
C TYR A 17 13.35 8.16 -29.97
N VAL A 18 12.60 8.66 -30.96
CA VAL A 18 11.34 8.05 -31.41
C VAL A 18 11.58 6.63 -31.91
N GLN A 19 12.62 6.41 -32.71
CA GLN A 19 12.96 5.08 -33.22
C GLN A 19 13.32 4.10 -32.08
N GLN A 20 14.01 4.57 -31.05
CA GLN A 20 14.33 3.78 -29.87
C GLN A 20 13.06 3.40 -29.08
N LEU A 21 12.10 4.32 -28.96
CA LEU A 21 10.80 4.05 -28.32
C LEU A 21 9.96 3.04 -29.10
N GLU A 22 9.97 3.11 -30.44
CA GLU A 22 9.28 2.12 -31.26
C GLU A 22 9.88 0.72 -31.10
N ASN A 23 11.21 0.63 -31.04
CA ASN A 23 11.91 -0.63 -30.84
C ASN A 23 11.65 -1.22 -29.44
N SER A 24 11.67 -0.39 -28.40
CA SER A 24 11.34 -0.84 -27.04
C SER A 24 9.89 -1.30 -26.92
N ARG A 25 8.94 -0.61 -27.57
CA ARG A 25 7.53 -1.01 -27.62
C ARG A 25 7.37 -2.40 -28.26
N LEU A 26 8.00 -2.64 -29.41
CA LEU A 26 7.94 -3.94 -30.09
C LEU A 26 8.53 -5.06 -29.23
N LYS A 27 9.66 -4.80 -28.58
CA LYS A 27 10.29 -5.78 -27.68
C LYS A 27 9.42 -6.11 -26.47
N LEU A 28 8.71 -5.12 -25.91
CA LEU A 28 7.77 -5.33 -24.81
C LEU A 28 6.59 -6.21 -25.25
N THR A 29 5.99 -5.92 -26.42
CA THR A 29 4.90 -6.73 -26.97
C THR A 29 5.33 -8.18 -27.23
N GLN A 30 6.57 -8.40 -27.68
CA GLN A 30 7.10 -9.75 -27.86
C GLN A 30 7.28 -10.49 -26.53
N LEU A 31 7.84 -9.83 -25.50
CA LEU A 31 7.99 -10.41 -24.17
C LEU A 31 6.64 -10.75 -23.53
N GLU A 32 5.61 -9.90 -23.71
CA GLU A 32 4.26 -10.19 -23.24
C GLU A 32 3.67 -11.44 -23.90
N GLN A 33 3.87 -11.60 -25.21
CA GLN A 33 3.44 -12.81 -25.92
C GLN A 33 4.20 -14.06 -25.45
N GLU A 34 5.50 -13.95 -25.21
CA GLU A 34 6.31 -15.06 -24.67
C GLU A 34 5.86 -15.43 -23.25
N LEU A 35 5.56 -14.45 -22.40
CA LEU A 35 5.03 -14.67 -21.05
C LEU A 35 3.65 -15.37 -21.09
N GLN A 36 2.74 -14.93 -21.96
CA GLN A 36 1.43 -15.58 -22.14
C GLN A 36 1.58 -17.00 -22.66
N ARG A 37 2.51 -17.25 -23.58
CA ARG A 37 2.80 -18.60 -24.09
C ARG A 37 3.40 -19.50 -22.99
N ALA A 38 4.33 -19.00 -22.19
CA ALA A 38 4.92 -19.73 -21.07
C ALA A 38 3.88 -20.10 -20.00
N ARG A 39 2.91 -19.21 -19.73
CA ARG A 39 1.76 -19.48 -18.84
C ARG A 39 0.85 -20.57 -19.39
N GLN A 40 0.61 -20.62 -20.70
CA GLN A 40 -0.21 -21.66 -21.34
C GLN A 40 0.50 -23.02 -21.44
N GLN A 41 1.83 -23.03 -21.52
CA GLN A 41 2.64 -24.25 -21.62
C GLN A 41 2.95 -24.89 -20.26
N GLY A 42 2.43 -24.36 -19.15
CA GLY A 42 2.64 -24.95 -17.82
C GLY A 42 4.10 -24.94 -17.36
N ILE A 43 4.96 -24.10 -17.94
CA ILE A 43 6.35 -23.85 -17.48
C ILE A 43 6.32 -22.80 -16.36
N PHE A 44 5.33 -22.90 -15.49
CA PHE A 44 5.44 -22.45 -14.13
C PHE A 44 5.51 -23.73 -13.32
N ILE A 45 6.50 -23.83 -12.44
CA ILE A 45 6.50 -24.79 -11.35
C ILE A 45 5.19 -24.54 -10.60
N SER A 46 4.16 -25.29 -10.98
CA SER A 46 3.13 -25.76 -10.08
C SER A 46 3.89 -26.54 -9.03
N SER A 47 4.22 -25.90 -7.92
CA SER A 47 4.41 -26.61 -6.66
C SER A 47 3.03 -27.13 -6.25
N SER A 48 2.56 -28.15 -6.95
CA SER A 48 1.59 -29.12 -6.45
C SER A 48 2.38 -30.24 -5.79
N VAL A 49 2.91 -29.96 -4.60
CA VAL A 49 3.23 -31.00 -3.62
C VAL A 49 2.70 -30.49 -2.29
N ASP A 50 1.42 -30.74 -2.13
CA ASP A 50 0.67 -31.03 -0.90
C ASP A 50 -0.66 -30.26 -0.78
N GLN A 51 -1.71 -31.06 -0.89
CA GLN A 51 -3.10 -30.76 -0.62
C GLN A 51 -3.29 -30.38 0.86
N SER A 52 -2.99 -29.13 1.21
CA SER A 52 -3.46 -28.52 2.46
C SER A 52 -3.50 -26.97 2.47
N HIS A 53 -3.03 -26.28 1.43
CA HIS A 53 -2.97 -24.80 1.42
C HIS A 53 -3.62 -24.10 0.20
N SER A 54 -4.67 -24.70 -0.39
CA SER A 54 -5.44 -24.13 -1.52
C SER A 54 -6.36 -22.95 -1.15
N MET A 55 -6.07 -22.20 -0.09
CA MET A 55 -6.78 -20.96 0.26
C MET A 55 -5.92 -19.69 0.14
N SER A 56 -4.60 -19.81 -0.03
CA SER A 56 -3.70 -18.67 0.04
C SER A 56 -3.71 -17.76 -1.20
N GLY A 57 -3.92 -18.32 -2.41
CA GLY A 57 -3.94 -17.55 -3.65
C GLY A 57 -5.23 -16.73 -3.85
N ASN A 58 -6.27 -16.99 -3.07
CA ASN A 58 -7.58 -16.35 -3.19
C ASN A 58 -7.77 -15.17 -2.21
N GLY A 59 -6.85 -14.99 -1.25
CA GLY A 59 -6.97 -14.01 -0.18
C GLY A 59 -6.92 -12.56 -0.67
N ALA A 60 -6.03 -12.26 -1.63
CA ALA A 60 -5.92 -10.94 -2.23
C ALA A 60 -7.19 -10.54 -3.01
N LEU A 61 -7.69 -11.44 -3.86
CA LEU A 61 -8.94 -11.22 -4.62
C LEU A 61 -10.17 -11.12 -3.71
N ALA A 62 -10.22 -11.95 -2.66
CA ALA A 62 -11.29 -11.87 -1.66
C ALA A 62 -11.25 -10.53 -0.92
N PHE A 63 -10.07 -10.07 -0.51
CA PHE A 63 -9.90 -8.76 0.10
C PHE A 63 -10.32 -7.62 -0.84
N ASP A 64 -9.94 -7.67 -2.12
CA ASP A 64 -10.32 -6.64 -3.10
C ASP A 64 -11.84 -6.54 -3.27
N MET A 65 -12.54 -7.68 -3.31
CA MET A 65 -14.00 -7.72 -3.37
C MET A 65 -14.65 -7.17 -2.09
N GLU A 66 -14.16 -7.57 -0.91
CA GLU A 66 -14.67 -7.06 0.37
C GLU A 66 -14.38 -5.56 0.52
N TYR A 67 -13.21 -5.09 0.08
CA TYR A 67 -12.86 -3.68 0.06
C TYR A 67 -13.77 -2.86 -0.85
N ALA A 68 -14.06 -3.36 -2.06
CA ALA A 68 -14.99 -2.69 -2.97
C ALA A 68 -16.38 -2.54 -2.34
N ARG A 69 -16.91 -3.60 -1.72
CA ARG A 69 -18.18 -3.57 -1.00
C ARG A 69 -18.15 -2.59 0.18
N TRP A 70 -17.06 -2.62 0.95
CA TRP A 70 -16.86 -1.69 2.06
C TRP A 70 -16.89 -0.24 1.59
N LEU A 71 -16.25 0.05 0.45
CA LEU A 71 -16.17 1.39 -0.14
C LEU A 71 -17.53 1.87 -0.65
N GLU A 72 -18.32 1.00 -1.27
CA GLU A 72 -19.70 1.30 -1.68
C GLU A 72 -20.56 1.70 -0.47
N GLU A 73 -20.50 0.92 0.61
CA GLU A 73 -21.25 1.21 1.83
C GLU A 73 -20.75 2.48 2.53
N HIS A 74 -19.43 2.71 2.54
CA HIS A 74 -18.85 3.94 3.06
C HIS A 74 -19.38 5.16 2.29
N ASN A 75 -19.38 5.11 0.96
CA ASN A 75 -19.90 6.18 0.11
C ASN A 75 -21.41 6.42 0.34
N ARG A 76 -22.18 5.35 0.57
CA ARG A 76 -23.60 5.43 0.91
C ARG A 76 -23.81 6.16 2.23
N GLN A 77 -23.06 5.80 3.27
CA GLN A 77 -23.15 6.44 4.60
C GLN A 77 -22.69 7.90 4.58
N ILE A 78 -21.63 8.23 3.84
CA ILE A 78 -21.18 9.62 3.66
C ILE A 78 -22.22 10.45 2.90
N SER A 79 -22.89 9.87 1.91
CA SER A 79 -24.00 10.51 1.20
C SER A 79 -25.20 10.75 2.12
N GLU A 80 -25.53 9.77 2.97
CA GLU A 80 -26.57 9.87 4.00
C GLU A 80 -26.26 10.99 5.00
N LEU A 81 -25.02 11.07 5.51
CA LEU A 81 -24.60 12.15 6.41
C LEU A 81 -24.72 13.52 5.74
N ARG A 82 -24.23 13.66 4.50
CA ARG A 82 -24.32 14.92 3.75
C ARG A 82 -25.77 15.33 3.53
N ALA A 83 -26.65 14.40 3.18
CA ALA A 83 -28.07 14.65 3.00
C ALA A 83 -28.73 15.07 4.33
N GLY A 84 -28.42 14.39 5.43
CA GLY A 84 -28.90 14.74 6.77
C GLY A 84 -28.48 16.14 7.21
N VAL A 85 -27.21 16.50 7.02
CA VAL A 85 -26.70 17.86 7.29
C VAL A 85 -27.43 18.89 6.43
N SER A 86 -27.58 18.63 5.13
CA SER A 86 -28.26 19.55 4.21
C SER A 86 -29.75 19.75 4.55
N ALA A 87 -30.40 18.69 5.04
CA ALA A 87 -31.79 18.69 5.46
C ALA A 87 -32.00 19.24 6.89
N HIS A 88 -30.93 19.65 7.58
CA HIS A 88 -30.97 20.09 8.98
C HIS A 88 -31.62 19.03 9.90
N ALA A 89 -31.23 17.77 9.71
CA ALA A 89 -31.66 16.66 10.56
C ALA A 89 -31.29 16.90 12.03
N SER A 90 -31.98 16.23 12.94
CA SER A 90 -31.70 16.37 14.36
C SER A 90 -30.31 15.86 14.74
N ASP A 91 -29.71 16.41 15.79
CA ASP A 91 -28.40 15.96 16.30
C ASP A 91 -28.41 14.46 16.63
N THR A 92 -29.54 13.92 17.09
CA THR A 92 -29.72 12.48 17.36
C THR A 92 -29.59 11.65 16.09
N ASP A 93 -30.19 12.10 14.98
CA ASP A 93 -30.13 11.41 13.70
C ASP A 93 -28.71 11.49 13.10
N LEU A 94 -28.11 12.68 13.15
CA LEU A 94 -26.73 12.89 12.69
C LEU A 94 -25.75 12.03 13.50
N ARG A 95 -25.91 11.97 14.82
CA ARG A 95 -25.07 11.15 15.69
C ARG A 95 -25.21 9.67 15.39
N SER A 96 -26.43 9.19 15.14
CA SER A 96 -26.66 7.80 14.71
C SER A 96 -25.92 7.46 13.40
N VAL A 97 -25.91 8.38 12.42
CA VAL A 97 -25.15 8.18 11.17
C VAL A 97 -23.64 8.20 11.41
N VAL A 98 -23.15 9.12 12.24
CA VAL A 98 -21.72 9.19 12.61
C VAL A 98 -21.29 7.91 13.33
N ASP A 99 -22.06 7.42 14.31
CA ASP A 99 -21.74 6.19 15.05
C ASP A 99 -21.68 4.96 14.13
N LYS A 100 -22.55 4.90 13.11
CA LYS A 100 -22.49 3.87 12.05
C LYS A 100 -21.21 3.99 11.23
N ILE A 101 -20.83 5.19 10.80
CA ILE A 101 -19.59 5.42 10.03
C ILE A 101 -18.37 5.03 10.86
N MET A 102 -18.34 5.41 12.14
CA MET A 102 -17.24 5.08 13.05
C MET A 102 -17.10 3.56 13.22
N SER A 103 -18.21 2.85 13.41
CA SER A 103 -18.21 1.38 13.47
C SER A 103 -17.80 0.75 12.14
N HIS A 104 -18.14 1.36 11.01
CA HIS A 104 -17.75 0.90 9.68
C HIS A 104 -16.23 1.02 9.45
N TYR A 105 -15.55 1.98 10.09
CA TYR A 105 -14.08 2.08 10.02
C TYR A 105 -13.37 0.93 10.74
N ASP A 106 -13.90 0.41 11.84
CA ASP A 106 -13.32 -0.78 12.49
C ASP A 106 -13.27 -1.98 11.54
N GLU A 107 -14.30 -2.12 10.70
CA GLU A 107 -14.39 -3.21 9.75
C GLU A 107 -13.27 -3.18 8.70
N ILE A 108 -12.92 -2.01 8.16
CA ILE A 108 -11.81 -1.93 7.18
C ILE A 108 -10.46 -2.24 7.82
N PHE A 109 -10.23 -1.85 9.08
CA PHE A 109 -8.99 -2.21 9.78
C PHE A 109 -8.92 -3.71 10.05
N ARG A 110 -10.05 -4.33 10.39
CA ARG A 110 -10.17 -5.79 10.54
C ARG A 110 -9.91 -6.53 9.23
N LEU A 111 -10.52 -6.09 8.13
CA LEU A 111 -10.32 -6.65 6.79
C LEU A 111 -8.85 -6.56 6.37
N LYS A 112 -8.22 -5.39 6.53
CA LYS A 112 -6.79 -5.20 6.24
C LYS A 112 -5.88 -6.06 7.12
N GLY A 113 -6.20 -6.20 8.41
CA GLY A 113 -5.45 -7.07 9.32
C GLY A 113 -5.53 -8.54 8.91
N ASN A 114 -6.70 -9.01 8.46
CA ASN A 114 -6.86 -10.36 7.95
C ASN A 114 -6.14 -10.56 6.61
N ALA A 115 -6.24 -9.59 5.70
CA ALA A 115 -5.52 -9.61 4.43
C ALA A 115 -4.01 -9.62 4.64
N ALA A 116 -3.49 -8.86 5.62
CA ALA A 116 -2.07 -8.83 5.96
C ALA A 116 -1.51 -10.18 6.39
N LYS A 117 -2.31 -10.98 7.14
CA LYS A 117 -1.94 -12.35 7.54
C LYS A 117 -1.84 -13.30 6.35
N ALA A 118 -2.65 -13.08 5.32
CA ALA A 118 -2.64 -13.89 4.11
C ALA A 118 -1.56 -13.43 3.13
N ASP A 119 -1.46 -12.12 2.91
CA ASP A 119 -0.51 -11.47 2.02
C ASP A 119 -0.29 -10.00 2.45
N VAL A 120 0.74 -9.79 3.25
CA VAL A 120 1.16 -8.46 3.72
C VAL A 120 1.62 -7.54 2.57
N PHE A 121 2.18 -8.11 1.50
CA PHE A 121 2.67 -7.34 0.36
C PHE A 121 1.52 -6.79 -0.47
N HIS A 122 0.41 -7.54 -0.62
CA HIS A 122 -0.79 -7.05 -1.27
C HIS A 122 -1.35 -5.79 -0.58
N VAL A 123 -1.37 -5.79 0.76
CA VAL A 123 -1.87 -4.63 1.53
C VAL A 123 -0.92 -3.44 1.41
N LEU A 124 0.39 -3.66 1.58
CA LEU A 124 1.40 -2.60 1.56
C LEU A 124 1.62 -1.98 0.18
N SER A 125 1.58 -2.78 -0.87
CA SER A 125 1.72 -2.31 -2.26
C SER A 125 0.53 -1.47 -2.71
N GLY A 126 -0.60 -1.54 -2.01
CA GLY A 126 -1.80 -0.78 -2.37
C GLY A 126 -2.47 -1.27 -3.65
N MET A 127 -2.25 -2.53 -4.05
CA MET A 127 -2.82 -3.06 -5.31
C MET A 127 -4.36 -3.01 -5.35
N TRP A 128 -4.98 -3.03 -4.18
CA TRP A 128 -6.41 -2.84 -3.93
C TRP A 128 -6.94 -1.39 -4.13
N LYS A 129 -6.04 -0.42 -4.37
CA LYS A 129 -6.34 1.00 -4.65
C LYS A 129 -6.10 1.33 -6.12
N THR A 130 -6.64 2.46 -6.58
CA THR A 130 -6.31 3.02 -7.91
C THR A 130 -4.85 3.49 -7.96
N PRO A 131 -4.20 3.52 -9.14
CA PRO A 131 -2.83 4.01 -9.26
C PRO A 131 -2.63 5.44 -8.74
N ALA A 132 -3.63 6.33 -8.91
CA ALA A 132 -3.56 7.70 -8.41
C ALA A 132 -3.54 7.76 -6.88
N GLU A 133 -4.38 6.97 -6.21
CA GLU A 133 -4.39 6.90 -4.74
C GLU A 133 -3.12 6.26 -4.18
N ARG A 134 -2.54 5.30 -4.90
CA ARG A 134 -1.29 4.63 -4.48
C ARG A 134 -0.12 5.60 -4.33
N CYS A 135 -0.08 6.68 -5.12
CA CYS A 135 0.94 7.73 -5.01
C CYS A 135 0.96 8.41 -3.63
N PHE A 136 -0.14 8.33 -2.88
CA PHE A 136 -0.29 8.96 -1.56
C PHE A 136 -0.28 7.94 -0.41
N LEU A 137 -0.01 6.65 -0.68
CA LEU A 137 0.02 5.64 0.35
C LEU A 137 1.33 5.68 1.15
N TRP A 138 1.20 5.68 2.46
CA TRP A 138 2.25 5.46 3.43
C TRP A 138 1.92 4.20 4.24
N LEU A 139 2.77 3.17 4.11
CA LEU A 139 2.65 1.88 4.81
C LEU A 139 1.25 1.23 4.76
N GLY A 140 0.61 1.24 3.58
CA GLY A 140 -0.71 0.63 3.37
C GLY A 140 -1.90 1.52 3.77
N GLY A 141 -1.68 2.79 4.11
CA GLY A 141 -2.72 3.78 4.39
C GLY A 141 -2.28 5.21 4.07
N PHE A 142 -2.93 6.22 4.65
CA PHE A 142 -2.51 7.64 4.56
C PHE A 142 -1.56 7.98 5.72
N ARG A 143 -1.05 9.21 5.82
CA ARG A 143 -0.38 9.68 7.06
C ARG A 143 -1.39 10.36 7.98
N PRO A 144 -1.67 9.86 9.19
CA PRO A 144 -2.68 10.47 10.07
C PRO A 144 -2.39 11.93 10.41
N SER A 145 -1.12 12.29 10.62
CA SER A 145 -0.71 13.65 10.94
C SER A 145 -1.12 14.65 9.86
N GLU A 146 -1.01 14.27 8.58
CA GLU A 146 -1.39 15.11 7.44
C GLU A 146 -2.91 15.29 7.35
N VAL A 147 -3.68 14.23 7.66
CA VAL A 147 -5.14 14.32 7.72
C VAL A 147 -5.58 15.25 8.86
N LEU A 148 -5.00 15.07 10.06
CA LEU A 148 -5.30 15.92 11.21
C LEU A 148 -4.94 17.40 10.95
N LYS A 149 -3.81 17.64 10.29
CA LYS A 149 -3.38 18.97 9.86
C LYS A 149 -4.39 19.61 8.92
N LEU A 150 -4.92 18.86 7.94
CA LEU A 150 -5.96 19.35 7.04
C LEU A 150 -7.26 19.65 7.81
N LEU A 151 -7.70 18.76 8.69
CA LEU A 151 -8.94 18.93 9.47
C LEU A 151 -8.91 20.21 10.32
N SER A 152 -7.80 20.51 10.97
CA SER A 152 -7.62 21.77 11.73
C SER A 152 -7.86 23.02 10.91
N THR A 153 -7.61 22.98 9.60
CA THR A 153 -7.81 24.14 8.70
C THR A 153 -9.23 24.28 8.18
N GLN A 154 -10.06 23.24 8.28
CA GLN A 154 -11.38 23.18 7.65
C GLN A 154 -12.54 23.30 8.65
N LEU A 155 -12.31 23.08 9.95
CA LEU A 155 -13.36 22.90 10.95
C LEU A 155 -13.70 24.15 11.80
N GLU A 156 -13.45 25.37 11.32
CA GLU A 156 -13.79 26.58 12.08
C GLU A 156 -15.31 26.74 12.28
N PRO A 157 -15.80 27.13 13.48
CA PRO A 157 -15.05 27.47 14.70
C PRO A 157 -14.84 26.26 15.66
N LEU A 158 -13.57 25.99 16.01
CA LEU A 158 -13.19 25.04 17.07
C LEU A 158 -12.86 25.78 18.38
N THR A 159 -13.13 25.15 19.52
CA THR A 159 -12.66 25.68 20.82
C THR A 159 -11.14 25.55 20.96
N GLU A 160 -10.51 26.39 21.77
CA GLU A 160 -9.06 26.30 22.06
C GLU A 160 -8.67 24.92 22.62
N GLN A 161 -9.54 24.31 23.43
CA GLN A 161 -9.33 22.97 23.97
C GLN A 161 -9.30 21.90 22.87
N GLN A 162 -10.22 21.98 21.89
CA GLN A 162 -10.25 21.08 20.74
C GLN A 162 -9.03 21.27 19.83
N LEU A 163 -8.63 22.52 19.56
CA LEU A 163 -7.44 22.83 18.76
C LEU A 163 -6.17 22.29 19.42
N SER A 164 -6.02 22.47 20.73
CA SER A 164 -4.92 21.89 21.50
C SER A 164 -4.95 20.36 21.45
N GLY A 165 -6.13 19.74 21.61
CA GLY A 165 -6.31 18.29 21.50
C GLY A 165 -5.88 17.74 20.14
N ILE A 166 -6.34 18.35 19.04
CA ILE A 166 -5.99 17.95 17.67
C ILE A 166 -4.48 18.15 17.43
N SER A 167 -3.89 19.24 17.91
CA SER A 167 -2.45 19.51 17.76
C SER A 167 -1.59 18.48 18.49
N ASN A 168 -1.99 18.09 19.71
CA ASN A 168 -1.31 17.03 20.48
C ASN A 168 -1.42 15.67 19.78
N LEU A 169 -2.62 15.34 19.28
CA LEU A 169 -2.84 14.10 18.54
C LEU A 169 -2.03 14.07 17.23
N GLN A 170 -1.96 15.19 16.51
CA GLN A 170 -1.14 15.35 15.31
C GLN A 170 0.34 15.11 15.63
N GLN A 171 0.86 15.74 16.68
CA GLN A 171 2.27 15.58 17.09
C GLN A 171 2.57 14.14 17.51
N SER A 172 1.70 13.52 18.31
CA SER A 172 1.86 12.13 18.73
C SER A 172 1.80 11.17 17.54
N SER A 173 0.91 11.43 16.58
CA SER A 173 0.81 10.66 15.33
C SER A 173 2.08 10.77 14.51
N GLN A 174 2.60 11.99 14.31
CA GLN A 174 3.83 12.21 13.57
C GLN A 174 5.01 11.45 14.17
N GLN A 175 5.16 11.47 15.50
CA GLN A 175 6.22 10.72 16.18
C GLN A 175 6.11 9.21 15.95
N ALA A 176 4.89 8.67 16.02
CA ALA A 176 4.64 7.26 15.74
C ALA A 176 4.93 6.93 14.27
N GLU A 177 4.55 7.81 13.34
CA GLU A 177 4.85 7.66 11.91
C GLU A 177 6.36 7.65 11.62
N ASP A 178 7.11 8.54 12.23
CA ASP A 178 8.56 8.62 12.05
C ASP A 178 9.25 7.36 12.58
N ALA A 179 8.83 6.89 13.76
CA ALA A 179 9.35 5.64 14.34
C ALA A 179 9.01 4.41 13.47
N LEU A 180 7.79 4.33 12.94
CA LEU A 180 7.38 3.24 12.05
C LEU A 180 8.12 3.29 10.70
N SER A 181 8.36 4.48 10.15
CA SER A 181 9.11 4.65 8.90
C SER A 181 10.56 4.19 9.08
N GLN A 182 11.23 4.65 10.15
CA GLN A 182 12.61 4.23 10.48
C GLN A 182 12.70 2.72 10.72
N GLY A 183 11.74 2.14 11.43
CA GLY A 183 11.68 0.70 11.67
C GLY A 183 11.52 -0.10 10.38
N MET A 184 10.70 0.39 9.44
CA MET A 184 10.52 -0.23 8.13
C MET A 184 11.78 -0.14 7.26
N GLU A 185 12.47 1.01 7.25
CA GLU A 185 13.75 1.18 6.55
C GLU A 185 14.82 0.23 7.10
N ALA A 186 14.95 0.14 8.42
CA ALA A 186 15.88 -0.79 9.07
C ALA A 186 15.56 -2.25 8.73
N LEU A 187 14.27 -2.62 8.67
CA LEU A 187 13.84 -3.94 8.26
C LEU A 187 14.23 -4.24 6.80
N GLN A 188 13.94 -3.31 5.89
CA GLN A 188 14.29 -3.44 4.46
C GLN A 188 15.80 -3.57 4.26
N GLN A 189 16.60 -2.75 4.95
CA GLN A 189 18.05 -2.82 4.90
C GLN A 189 18.56 -4.18 5.41
N SER A 190 18.03 -4.65 6.54
CA SER A 190 18.43 -5.93 7.12
C SER A 190 18.02 -7.14 6.25
N LEU A 191 16.88 -7.05 5.57
CA LEU A 191 16.46 -8.01 4.55
C LEU A 191 17.43 -8.02 3.35
N ALA A 192 17.76 -6.83 2.83
CA ALA A 192 18.68 -6.69 1.70
C ALA A 192 20.07 -7.24 2.02
N GLU A 193 20.61 -6.98 3.21
CA GLU A 193 21.89 -7.54 3.67
C GLU A 193 21.87 -9.07 3.77
N THR A 194 20.77 -9.63 4.28
CA THR A 194 20.59 -11.09 4.40
C THR A 194 20.60 -11.75 3.02
N LEU A 195 19.96 -11.12 2.03
CA LEU A 195 19.91 -11.59 0.65
C LEU A 195 21.22 -11.34 -0.11
N ALA A 196 21.86 -10.18 0.07
CA ALA A 196 23.13 -9.88 -0.59
C ALA A 196 24.25 -10.83 -0.14
N GLY A 197 24.25 -11.23 1.14
CA GLY A 197 25.15 -12.25 1.67
C GLY A 197 25.03 -13.63 1.02
N SER A 198 23.94 -13.91 0.28
CA SER A 198 23.80 -15.15 -0.49
C SER A 198 24.60 -15.13 -1.80
N LEU A 199 24.65 -13.96 -2.45
CA LEU A 199 25.29 -13.78 -3.76
C LEU A 199 26.83 -13.82 -3.67
N SER A 200 27.39 -13.38 -2.54
CA SER A 200 28.85 -13.36 -2.31
C SER A 200 29.46 -14.75 -2.08
N SER A 201 28.65 -15.79 -1.85
CA SER A 201 29.13 -17.16 -1.60
C SER A 201 29.28 -18.02 -2.87
N SER A 202 29.01 -17.44 -4.05
CA SER A 202 28.93 -18.15 -5.34
C SER A 202 30.27 -18.68 -5.91
N GLY A 203 31.34 -18.74 -5.11
CA GLY A 203 32.67 -19.20 -5.54
C GLY A 203 32.99 -20.68 -5.28
N SER A 204 32.13 -21.43 -4.59
CA SER A 204 32.34 -22.87 -4.36
C SER A 204 31.00 -23.60 -4.37
N THR A 205 30.99 -24.77 -5.00
CA THR A 205 29.85 -25.66 -5.14
C THR A 205 29.12 -25.90 -3.81
N GLY A 206 27.93 -25.30 -3.70
CA GLY A 206 26.78 -25.85 -2.99
C GLY A 206 26.93 -26.14 -1.49
N ASN A 207 26.60 -25.17 -0.66
CA ASN A 207 25.89 -25.48 0.59
C ASN A 207 24.46 -24.99 0.44
N VAL A 208 23.58 -25.84 -0.11
CA VAL A 208 22.13 -25.59 -0.10
C VAL A 208 21.67 -25.25 1.33
N ALA A 209 22.34 -25.81 2.34
CA ALA A 209 22.19 -25.46 3.76
C ALA A 209 22.43 -23.97 4.08
N ASN A 210 23.43 -23.31 3.47
CA ASN A 210 23.70 -21.89 3.68
C ASN A 210 22.61 -21.02 3.04
N TYR A 211 22.19 -21.35 1.82
CA TYR A 211 21.08 -20.67 1.15
C TYR A 211 19.77 -20.85 1.91
N MET A 212 19.45 -22.08 2.34
CA MET A 212 18.27 -22.36 3.15
C MET A 212 18.30 -21.61 4.48
N GLY A 213 19.46 -21.53 5.14
CA GLY A 213 19.62 -20.75 6.37
C GLY A 213 19.39 -19.26 6.17
N GLN A 214 19.92 -18.68 5.09
CA GLN A 214 19.69 -17.28 4.73
C GLN A 214 18.25 -17.00 4.33
N MET A 215 17.63 -17.90 3.55
CA MET A 215 16.22 -17.81 3.20
C MET A 215 15.33 -17.91 4.45
N ALA A 216 15.64 -18.80 5.40
CA ALA A 216 14.92 -18.89 6.66
C ALA A 216 15.03 -17.60 7.49
N MET A 217 16.22 -16.97 7.54
CA MET A 217 16.41 -15.67 8.18
C MET A 217 15.61 -14.56 7.48
N ALA A 218 15.62 -14.51 6.14
CA ALA A 218 14.86 -13.55 5.36
C ALA A 218 13.35 -13.72 5.58
N MET A 219 12.85 -14.96 5.57
CA MET A 219 11.46 -15.28 5.87
C MET A 219 11.06 -14.89 7.30
N GLY A 220 11.93 -15.12 8.29
CA GLY A 220 11.71 -14.65 9.66
C GLY A 220 11.59 -13.13 9.76
N LYS A 221 12.45 -12.40 9.02
CA LYS A 221 12.36 -10.93 8.92
C LYS A 221 11.07 -10.49 8.22
N LEU A 222 10.65 -11.14 7.14
CA LEU A 222 9.37 -10.87 6.48
C LEU A 222 8.17 -11.06 7.42
N GLY A 223 8.22 -12.03 8.34
CA GLY A 223 7.21 -12.19 9.38
C GLY A 223 7.04 -10.97 10.30
N THR A 224 8.05 -10.11 10.42
CA THR A 224 7.92 -8.86 11.19
C THR A 224 7.10 -7.78 10.47
N LEU A 225 6.92 -7.92 9.16
CA LEU A 225 6.20 -6.95 8.33
C LEU A 225 4.71 -6.88 8.68
N GLU A 226 4.10 -8.03 8.98
CA GLU A 226 2.72 -8.11 9.49
C GLU A 226 2.59 -7.29 10.80
N ASN A 227 3.55 -7.43 11.71
CA ASN A 227 3.55 -6.72 12.98
C ASN A 227 3.68 -5.20 12.79
N PHE A 228 4.50 -4.75 11.84
CA PHE A 228 4.59 -3.33 11.48
C PHE A 228 3.27 -2.82 10.93
N LEU A 229 2.67 -3.53 9.97
CA LEU A 229 1.39 -3.14 9.41
C LEU A 229 0.29 -3.11 10.48
N ARG A 230 0.29 -4.05 11.43
CA ARG A 230 -0.65 -4.03 12.56
C ARG A 230 -0.47 -2.80 13.46
N GLN A 231 0.75 -2.36 13.72
CA GLN A 231 1.01 -1.12 14.47
C GLN A 231 0.50 0.10 13.71
N VAL A 232 0.73 0.15 12.39
CA VAL A 232 0.21 1.19 11.49
C VAL A 232 -1.33 1.23 11.53
N LEU A 233 -2.00 0.08 11.41
CA LEU A 233 -3.48 -0.02 11.50
C LEU A 233 -4.01 0.43 12.87
N THR A 234 -3.27 0.11 13.94
CA THR A 234 -3.62 0.54 15.30
C THR A 234 -3.49 2.07 15.44
N LEU A 235 -2.46 2.66 14.85
CA LEU A 235 -2.29 4.12 14.82
C LEU A 235 -3.46 4.78 14.08
N PHE A 236 -3.86 4.24 12.92
CA PHE A 236 -5.01 4.74 12.15
C PHE A 236 -6.30 4.73 12.95
N SER A 237 -6.62 3.57 13.54
CA SER A 237 -7.80 3.40 14.39
C SER A 237 -7.79 4.44 15.52
N LYS A 238 -6.69 4.55 16.27
CA LYS A 238 -6.57 5.55 17.35
C LYS A 238 -6.83 6.98 16.87
N CYS A 239 -6.32 7.38 15.71
CA CYS A 239 -6.52 8.75 15.23
C CYS A 239 -7.98 9.03 14.86
N ILE A 240 -8.70 8.03 14.37
CA ILE A 240 -10.12 8.16 14.02
C ILE A 240 -11.00 8.20 15.27
N PHE A 241 -10.72 7.37 16.28
CA PHE A 241 -11.54 7.24 17.49
C PHE A 241 -11.20 8.20 18.65
N VAL A 242 -10.13 8.98 18.54
CA VAL A 242 -9.73 9.96 19.57
C VAL A 242 -10.30 11.37 19.32
N THR A 243 -10.83 11.63 18.12
CA THR A 243 -11.65 12.82 17.79
C THR A 243 -13.13 12.58 18.08
#